data_AF-M5FWL2-F1
#
_entry.id   AF-M5FWL2-F1
#
_cell.length_a   1.000
_cell.length_b   1.000
_cell.length_c   1.000
_cell.angle_alpha   90.00
_cell.angle_beta   90.00
_cell.angle_gamma   90.00
#
_symmetry.space_group_name_H-M   'P 1'
#
loop_
_entity.id
_entity.type
_entity.pdbx_description
1 polymer ?
#
loop_
_entity_poly.entity_id
_entity_poly.type
_entity_poly.pdbx_seq_one_letter_code
_entity_poly.pdbx_strand_id
1 'polypeptide(L)' 'AAGGAKKKSSPYNVFMKNELAKLKEKNPDMPHKERFKMAASAWATSKENPKNK' A
#
# COMPACT_ATOMS: atom_id res chain seq x y z
N ALA A 1 4.45 21.86 20.42
CA ALA A 1 4.32 21.15 19.12
C ALA A 1 5.42 20.10 19.04
N ALA A 2 5.11 18.81 19.19
CA ALA A 2 6.13 17.76 19.34
C ALA A 2 6.29 16.93 18.05
N GLY A 3 7.49 17.03 17.46
CA GLY A 3 8.25 15.87 17.00
C GLY A 3 7.71 15.05 15.83
N GLY A 4 7.72 15.62 14.63
CA GLY A 4 7.60 14.88 13.37
C GLY A 4 8.85 14.01 13.12
N ALA A 5 8.96 12.87 13.80
CA ALA A 5 9.86 11.82 13.34
C ALA A 5 9.34 11.35 11.98
N LYS A 6 10.06 11.68 10.90
CA LYS A 6 9.89 11.07 9.57
C LYS A 6 10.09 9.57 9.74
N LYS A 7 9.04 8.86 10.17
CA LYS A 7 8.97 7.40 10.12
C LYS A 7 9.24 7.07 8.67
N LYS A 8 10.45 6.55 8.39
CA LYS A 8 10.81 5.97 7.10
C LYS A 8 9.61 5.12 6.72
N SER A 9 8.88 5.56 5.71
CA SER A 9 7.67 4.88 5.26
C SER A 9 8.05 3.42 5.05
N SER A 10 7.54 2.53 5.91
CA SER A 10 7.85 1.12 5.82
C SER A 10 7.59 0.65 4.39
N PRO A 11 8.32 -0.36 3.87
CA PRO A 11 8.10 -0.91 2.53
C PRO A 11 6.62 -1.15 2.21
N TYR A 12 5.85 -1.60 3.20
CA TYR A 12 4.39 -1.71 3.14
C TYR A 12 3.70 -0.38 2.78
N ASN A 13 4.01 0.72 3.46
CA ASN A 13 3.37 2.01 3.20
C ASN A 13 3.72 2.57 1.81
N VAL A 14 4.94 2.35 1.34
CA VAL A 14 5.36 2.76 -0.01
C VAL A 14 4.60 1.95 -1.06
N PHE A 15 4.58 0.62 -0.89
CA PHE A 15 3.87 -0.28 -1.78
C PHE A 15 2.37 0.03 -1.82
N MET A 16 1.72 0.14 -0.65
CA MET A 16 0.29 0.41 -0.57
C MET A 16 -0.09 1.72 -1.25
N LYS A 17 0.70 2.79 -1.09
CA LYS A 17 0.45 4.07 -1.78
C LYS A 17 0.59 3.93 -3.29
N ASN A 18 1.63 3.25 -3.77
CA ASN A 18 1.87 3.05 -5.20
C ASN A 18 0.76 2.19 -5.84
N GLU A 19 0.39 1.09 -5.19
CA GLU A 19 -0.63 0.17 -5.68
C GLU A 19 -2.03 0.79 -5.63
N LEU A 20 -2.36 1.51 -4.55
CA LEU A 20 -3.61 2.26 -4.48
C LEU A 20 -3.70 3.35 -5.56
N ALA A 21 -2.59 4.04 -5.88
CA ALA A 21 -2.57 5.02 -6.96
C ALA A 21 -2.84 4.34 -8.31
N LYS A 22 -2.15 3.25 -8.62
CA LYS A 22 -2.39 2.45 -9.84
C LYS A 22 -3.82 1.93 -9.94
N LEU A 23 -4.37 1.40 -8.84
CA LEU A 23 -5.74 0.90 -8.80
C LEU A 23 -6.76 2.02 -8.91
N LYS A 24 -6.47 3.21 -8.39
CA LYS A 24 -7.33 4.39 -8.55
C LYS A 24 -7.33 4.88 -10.00
N GLU A 25 -6.20 4.85 -10.69
CA GLU A 25 -6.09 5.21 -12.11
C GLU A 25 -6.75 4.16 -13.01
N LYS A 26 -6.55 2.87 -12.75
CA LYS A 26 -7.17 1.78 -13.53
C LYS A 26 -8.66 1.61 -13.24
N ASN A 27 -9.06 1.75 -11.98
CA ASN A 27 -10.43 1.50 -11.53
C ASN A 27 -10.90 2.66 -10.65
N PRO A 28 -11.11 3.87 -11.20
CA PRO A 28 -11.54 5.03 -10.42
C PRO A 28 -12.90 4.82 -9.77
N ASP A 29 -13.77 4.04 -10.41
CA ASP A 29 -15.14 3.71 -9.98
C ASP A 29 -15.18 2.70 -8.82
N MET A 30 -14.13 1.88 -8.68
CA MET A 30 -14.06 0.87 -7.63
C MET A 30 -13.95 1.53 -6.24
N PRO A 31 -14.69 1.07 -5.22
CA PRO A 31 -14.62 1.66 -3.89
C PRO A 31 -13.23 1.50 -3.27
N HIS A 32 -12.83 2.49 -2.45
CA HIS A 32 -11.51 2.50 -1.78
C HIS A 32 -11.23 1.20 -1.02
N LYS A 33 -12.24 0.61 -0.38
CA LYS A 33 -12.13 -0.65 0.37
C LYS A 33 -11.67 -1.82 -0.50
N GLU A 34 -12.21 -1.95 -1.71
CA GLU A 34 -11.87 -3.02 -2.64
C GLU A 34 -10.45 -2.82 -3.20
N ARG A 35 -10.12 -1.58 -3.61
CA ARG A 35 -8.76 -1.24 -4.04
C ARG A 35 -7.73 -1.49 -2.94
N PHE A 36 -8.06 -1.16 -1.70
CA PHE A 36 -7.20 -1.41 -0.55
C PHE A 36 -7.03 -2.91 -0.28
N LYS A 37 -8.10 -3.69 -0.39
CA LYS A 37 -8.04 -5.15 -0.25
C LYS A 37 -7.16 -5.78 -1.33
N MET A 38 -7.30 -5.36 -2.59
CA MET A 38 -6.43 -5.81 -3.69
C MET A 38 -4.97 -5.43 -3.44
N ALA A 39 -4.69 -4.19 -3.04
CA ALA A 39 -3.33 -3.75 -2.69
C ALA A 39 -2.75 -4.53 -1.51
N ALA A 40 -3.55 -4.79 -0.47
CA ALA A 40 -3.13 -5.57 0.68
C ALA A 40 -2.85 -7.05 0.33
N SER A 41 -3.66 -7.66 -0.54
CA SER A 41 -3.42 -8.99 -1.08
C SER A 41 -2.16 -9.05 -1.94
N ALA A 42 -1.94 -8.05 -2.82
CA ALA A 42 -0.73 -7.93 -3.62
C ALA A 42 0.54 -7.72 -2.76
N TRP A 43 0.41 -7.00 -1.64
CA TRP A 43 1.47 -6.91 -0.64
C TRP A 43 1.72 -8.24 0.06
N ALA A 44 0.65 -8.97 0.44
CA ALA A 44 0.76 -10.27 1.08
C ALA A 44 1.50 -11.29 0.20
N THR A 45 1.44 -11.16 -1.13
CA THR A 45 2.19 -11.98 -2.09
C THR A 45 3.51 -11.36 -2.57
N SER A 46 3.82 -10.12 -2.19
CA SER A 46 5.03 -9.44 -2.66
C SER A 46 6.29 -9.99 -2.01
N LYS A 47 7.35 -10.09 -2.81
CA LYS A 47 8.71 -10.47 -2.35
C LYS A 47 9.32 -9.43 -1.40
N GLU A 48 8.83 -8.20 -1.43
CA GLU A 48 9.22 -7.11 -0.52
C GLU A 48 8.56 -7.21 0.85
N ASN A 49 7.60 -8.11 1.03
CA ASN A 49 7.01 -8.39 2.33
C ASN A 49 7.97 -9.28 3.14
N PRO A 50 8.57 -8.78 4.23
CA PRO A 50 9.51 -9.56 5.05
C PRO A 50 8.87 -10.79 5.72
N LYS A 51 7.54 -10.95 5.63
CA LYS A 51 6.78 -12.09 6.13
C LYS A 51 6.67 -13.27 5.15
N ASN A 52 7.09 -13.08 3.89
CA ASN A 52 7.24 -14.15 2.88
C ASN A 52 8.67 -14.72 2.81
N LYS A 53 9.52 -14.38 3.79
CA LYS A 53 10.89 -14.87 3.88
C LYS A 53 10.98 -16.08 4.79
#